data_AF-A0AA38JTI4-F1
#
_entry.id   AF-A0AA38JTI4-F1
#
_cell.length_a   1.000
_cell.length_b   1.000
_cell.length_c   1.000
_cell.angle_alpha   90.00
_cell.angle_beta   90.00
_cell.angle_gamma   90.00
#
_symmetry.space_group_name_H-M   'P 1'
#
loop_
_entity.id
_entity.type
_entity.pdbx_description
1 polymer ?
#
loop_
_entity_poly.entity_id
_entity_poly.type
_entity_poly.pdbx_seq_one_letter_code
_entity_poly.pdbx_strand_id
1 'polypeptide(L)'
;MLFCTTLLRCVFVILWLFKFVAAGVVLSLMSESKPPPEPSTVPLGPQTWEEHWWSQIKDTPWINYQKFQCEGMDENNQVYNKKDFTDKIEKDSRIPLTDHPIYKKRVFTLRHDVQFKGQHGLISGDKVVVKLVDLGQATASCEVVALQKYTTMFVTSGFMMEDNVKKGVIISLRAPGEPLHKTQKWKEQWRAWGYSDEGQIPQMVDQLAEKVRVHVYDELIVKHGIVHVDLSSLNLPVNTDGEFTLIDFGHPSIYHVRRVPTREEFDAWFEQRWRHMWNWVLVRIAASRKKQAQATHRNRNMKRRLPRGES
;
A
#
# COMPACT_ATOMS: atom_id res chain seq x y z
N MET A 1 3.80 28.58 -64.11
CA MET A 1 3.24 28.25 -62.79
C MET A 1 2.30 27.04 -62.87
N LEU A 2 2.80 25.85 -63.22
CA LEU A 2 1.95 24.64 -63.33
C LEU A 2 2.60 23.36 -62.74
N PHE A 3 3.77 23.50 -62.11
CA PHE A 3 4.52 22.36 -61.54
C PHE A 3 4.37 22.21 -60.01
N CYS A 4 3.69 23.13 -59.32
CA CYS A 4 3.66 23.15 -57.86
C CYS A 4 2.48 22.35 -57.25
N THR A 5 1.40 22.12 -57.99
CA THR A 5 0.20 21.44 -57.48
C THR A 5 0.30 19.91 -57.52
N THR A 6 1.08 19.35 -58.45
CA THR A 6 1.22 17.89 -58.60
C THR A 6 2.11 17.28 -57.51
N LEU A 7 3.17 17.99 -57.10
CA LEU A 7 4.06 17.53 -56.03
C LEU A 7 3.35 17.49 -54.67
N LEU A 8 2.50 18.48 -54.39
CA LEU A 8 1.73 18.54 -53.14
C LEU A 8 0.72 17.39 -53.01
N ARG A 9 0.12 16.96 -54.11
CA ARG A 9 -0.83 15.83 -54.13
C ARG A 9 -0.13 14.49 -53.89
N CYS A 10 1.07 14.30 -54.44
CA CYS A 10 1.86 13.08 -54.17
C CYS A 10 2.30 12.97 -52.71
N VAL A 11 2.71 14.07 -52.09
CA VAL A 11 3.11 14.08 -50.66
C VAL A 11 1.92 13.75 -49.75
N PHE A 12 0.72 14.26 -50.05
CA PHE A 12 -0.48 13.94 -49.28
C PHE A 12 -0.88 12.46 -49.41
N VAL A 13 -0.79 11.86 -50.59
CA VAL A 13 -1.11 10.44 -50.79
C VAL A 13 -0.11 9.53 -50.07
N ILE A 14 1.18 9.87 -50.07
CA ILE A 14 2.21 9.12 -49.36
C ILE A 14 2.01 9.23 -47.84
N LEU A 15 1.75 10.42 -47.30
CA LEU A 15 1.47 10.60 -45.88
C LEU A 15 0.16 9.93 -45.43
N TRP A 16 -0.84 9.87 -46.31
CA TRP A 16 -2.10 9.17 -46.03
C TRP A 16 -1.91 7.65 -46.02
N LEU A 17 -1.14 7.09 -46.97
CA LEU A 17 -0.78 5.67 -46.98
C LEU A 17 0.06 5.25 -45.77
N PHE A 18 0.99 6.09 -45.30
CA PHE A 18 1.77 5.81 -44.09
C PHE A 18 0.91 5.73 -42.81
N LYS A 19 -0.17 6.52 -42.71
CA LYS A 19 -1.12 6.42 -41.58
C LYS A 19 -1.89 5.09 -41.57
N PHE A 20 -2.25 4.56 -42.74
CA PHE A 20 -2.97 3.28 -42.83
C PHE A 20 -2.06 2.07 -42.62
N VAL A 21 -0.82 2.12 -43.09
CA VAL A 21 0.16 1.05 -42.84
C VAL A 21 0.58 1.01 -41.37
N ALA A 22 0.77 2.18 -40.72
CA ALA A 22 1.07 2.23 -39.28
C ALA A 22 -0.11 1.71 -38.42
N ALA A 23 -1.37 2.02 -38.79
CA ALA A 23 -2.54 1.49 -38.10
C ALA A 23 -2.70 -0.03 -38.29
N GLY A 24 -2.40 -0.56 -39.48
CA GLY A 24 -2.45 -2.00 -39.77
C GLY A 24 -1.38 -2.81 -39.04
N VAL A 25 -0.17 -2.27 -38.90
CA VAL A 25 0.93 -2.95 -38.17
C VAL A 25 0.70 -2.94 -36.66
N VAL A 26 0.09 -1.90 -36.09
CA VAL A 26 -0.30 -1.85 -34.67
C VAL A 26 -1.43 -2.85 -34.35
N LEU A 27 -2.37 -3.05 -35.29
CA LEU A 27 -3.44 -4.06 -35.13
C LEU A 27 -2.94 -5.50 -35.30
N SER A 28 -1.88 -5.73 -36.08
CA SER A 28 -1.34 -7.08 -36.31
C SER A 28 -0.35 -7.57 -35.23
N LEU A 29 0.11 -6.68 -34.33
CA LEU A 29 0.97 -7.01 -33.19
C LEU A 29 0.19 -7.21 -31.88
N MET A 30 -1.14 -7.02 -31.88
CA MET A 30 -2.02 -7.51 -30.81
C MET A 30 -2.32 -9.00 -31.02
N SER A 31 -1.26 -9.79 -31.01
CA SER A 31 -1.34 -11.24 -30.79
C SER A 31 -2.15 -11.49 -29.53
N GLU A 32 -3.05 -12.46 -29.60
CA GLU A 32 -3.97 -12.92 -28.57
C GLU A 32 -3.21 -13.31 -27.29
N SER A 33 -2.83 -12.31 -26.49
CA SER A 33 -2.53 -12.55 -25.09
C SER A 33 -3.84 -13.01 -24.47
N LYS A 34 -3.94 -14.32 -24.19
CA LYS A 34 -5.03 -14.84 -23.37
C LYS A 34 -5.12 -13.94 -22.14
N PRO A 35 -6.32 -13.41 -21.82
CA PRO A 35 -6.47 -12.65 -20.59
C PRO A 35 -5.93 -13.52 -19.44
N PRO A 36 -5.15 -12.94 -18.51
CA PRO A 36 -4.64 -13.69 -17.38
C PRO A 36 -5.82 -14.44 -16.72
N PRO A 37 -5.62 -15.69 -16.29
CA PRO A 37 -6.69 -16.49 -15.69
C PRO A 37 -7.39 -15.67 -14.60
N GLU A 38 -8.72 -15.72 -14.58
CA GLU A 38 -9.49 -15.04 -13.54
C GLU A 38 -8.96 -15.47 -12.17
N PRO A 39 -8.58 -14.52 -11.30
CA PRO A 39 -8.06 -14.87 -9.99
C PRO A 39 -9.11 -15.66 -9.23
N SER A 40 -8.68 -16.77 -8.63
CA SER A 40 -9.54 -17.59 -7.77
C SER A 40 -10.24 -16.70 -6.75
N THR A 41 -11.57 -16.72 -6.75
CA THR A 41 -12.38 -15.96 -5.80
C THR A 41 -12.45 -16.63 -4.42
N VAL A 42 -11.82 -17.79 -4.25
CA VAL A 42 -11.75 -18.49 -2.97
C VAL A 42 -10.61 -17.87 -2.15
N PRO A 43 -10.88 -17.26 -0.99
CA PRO A 43 -9.84 -16.80 -0.09
C PRO A 43 -8.92 -17.98 0.25
N LEU A 44 -7.62 -17.83 0.06
CA LEU A 44 -6.66 -18.84 0.49
C LEU A 44 -6.79 -19.01 2.01
N GLY A 45 -6.61 -20.24 2.49
CA GLY A 45 -6.47 -20.48 3.93
C GLY A 45 -5.28 -19.70 4.50
N PRO A 46 -5.22 -19.43 5.81
CA PRO A 46 -4.18 -18.60 6.41
C PRO A 46 -2.74 -19.06 6.09
N GLN A 47 -2.52 -20.37 6.06
CA GLN A 47 -1.21 -20.96 5.75
C GLN A 47 -0.84 -20.82 4.27
N THR A 48 -1.77 -21.08 3.35
CA THR A 48 -1.53 -20.90 1.91
C THR A 48 -1.44 -19.43 1.52
N TRP A 49 -2.08 -18.54 2.29
CA TRP A 49 -1.91 -17.09 2.17
C TRP A 49 -0.49 -16.66 2.50
N GLU A 50 0.05 -17.13 3.63
CA GLU A 50 1.41 -16.83 4.06
C GLU A 50 2.45 -17.44 3.11
N GLU A 51 2.27 -18.68 2.67
CA GLU A 51 3.14 -19.30 1.67
C GLU A 51 3.16 -18.52 0.34
N HIS A 52 1.98 -18.08 -0.13
CA HIS A 52 1.85 -17.26 -1.33
C HIS A 52 2.40 -15.83 -1.14
N TRP A 53 2.34 -15.30 0.08
CA TRP A 53 2.95 -14.01 0.43
C TRP A 53 4.47 -14.07 0.31
N TRP A 54 5.09 -15.14 0.85
CA TRP A 54 6.53 -15.31 0.83
C TRP A 54 7.06 -15.73 -0.54
N SER A 55 6.34 -16.55 -1.29
CA SER A 55 6.76 -16.99 -2.63
C SER A 55 6.92 -15.79 -3.59
N GLN A 56 5.98 -14.85 -3.59
CA GLN A 56 6.06 -13.64 -4.41
C GLN A 56 7.34 -12.83 -4.15
N ILE A 57 7.84 -12.79 -2.92
CA ILE A 57 9.08 -12.08 -2.60
C ILE A 57 10.29 -12.93 -3.00
N LYS A 58 10.29 -14.20 -2.59
CA LYS A 58 11.37 -15.16 -2.81
C LYS A 58 11.70 -15.36 -4.29
N ASP A 59 10.67 -15.45 -5.12
CA ASP A 59 10.79 -15.81 -6.53
C ASP A 59 10.97 -14.57 -7.43
N THR A 60 11.00 -13.35 -6.86
CA THR A 60 11.23 -12.11 -7.61
C THR A 60 12.73 -11.86 -7.81
N PRO A 61 13.28 -11.95 -9.03
CA PRO A 61 14.74 -12.01 -9.24
C PRO A 61 15.50 -10.74 -8.83
N TRP A 62 14.85 -9.58 -8.93
CA TRP A 62 15.44 -8.28 -8.61
C TRP A 62 15.33 -7.93 -7.12
N ILE A 63 14.57 -8.68 -6.32
CA ILE A 63 14.54 -8.53 -4.87
C ILE A 63 15.66 -9.36 -4.26
N ASN A 64 16.45 -8.76 -3.36
CA ASN A 64 17.44 -9.51 -2.60
C ASN A 64 16.77 -10.24 -1.44
N TYR A 65 16.02 -11.29 -1.76
CA TYR A 65 15.42 -12.13 -0.75
C TYR A 65 16.48 -13.05 -0.12
N GLN A 66 16.86 -12.73 1.10
CA GLN A 66 17.49 -13.67 2.02
C GLN A 66 16.64 -13.70 3.28
N LYS A 67 16.11 -14.88 3.60
CA LYS A 67 15.21 -15.07 4.74
C LYS A 67 15.95 -14.55 5.99
N PHE A 68 15.36 -13.55 6.64
CA PHE A 68 15.85 -12.88 7.86
C PHE A 68 16.99 -11.87 7.72
N GLN A 69 17.54 -11.58 6.54
CA GLN A 69 18.52 -10.50 6.42
C GLN A 69 17.83 -9.16 6.15
N CYS A 70 18.00 -8.23 7.08
CA CYS A 70 17.66 -6.82 6.93
C CYS A 70 18.84 -5.96 7.40
N GLU A 71 18.94 -4.74 6.88
CA GLU A 71 19.95 -3.79 7.33
C GLU A 71 19.70 -3.47 8.81
N GLY A 72 20.76 -3.51 9.63
CA GLY A 72 20.64 -3.36 11.07
C GLY A 72 20.37 -4.65 11.85
N MET A 73 20.32 -5.82 11.21
CA MET A 73 20.20 -7.10 11.93
C MET A 73 21.33 -7.26 12.96
N ASP A 74 21.00 -7.82 14.13
CA ASP A 74 21.91 -8.03 15.27
C ASP A 74 22.49 -6.75 15.91
N GLU A 75 22.01 -5.57 15.51
CA GLU A 75 22.44 -4.29 16.08
C GLU A 75 21.59 -3.84 17.29
N ASN A 76 20.81 -4.75 17.90
CA ASN A 76 19.87 -4.42 18.98
C ASN A 76 20.54 -3.65 20.13
N ASN A 77 21.75 -4.06 20.53
CA ASN A 77 22.49 -3.39 21.60
C ASN A 77 22.89 -1.97 21.21
N GLN A 78 23.35 -1.75 19.98
CA GLN A 78 23.74 -0.44 19.47
C GLN A 78 22.55 0.51 19.30
N VAL A 79 21.40 -0.02 18.88
CA VAL A 79 20.20 0.77 18.57
C VAL A 79 19.42 1.13 19.82
N TYR A 80 19.27 0.19 20.76
CA TYR A 80 18.33 0.32 21.88
C TYR A 80 19.00 0.66 23.22
N ASN A 81 20.29 0.39 23.44
CA ASN A 81 20.93 0.65 24.76
C ASN A 81 21.38 2.12 24.96
N LYS A 82 20.94 3.04 24.11
CA LYS A 82 21.38 4.45 24.13
C LYS A 82 20.58 5.32 25.11
N LYS A 83 19.31 4.99 25.36
CA LYS A 83 18.38 5.81 26.16
C LYS A 83 17.41 4.92 26.90
N ASP A 84 17.21 5.21 28.17
CA ASP A 84 16.15 4.61 28.99
C ASP A 84 14.89 5.49 28.90
N PHE A 85 13.76 4.87 28.55
CA PHE A 85 12.45 5.50 28.47
C PHE A 85 11.46 4.99 29.51
N THR A 86 11.90 4.21 30.50
CA THR A 86 11.03 3.55 31.50
C THR A 86 10.08 4.56 32.15
N ASP A 87 10.60 5.64 32.73
CA ASP A 87 9.80 6.67 33.42
C ASP A 87 9.01 7.56 32.44
N LYS A 88 9.42 7.59 31.17
CA LYS A 88 8.80 8.45 30.16
C LYS A 88 7.62 7.80 29.44
N ILE A 89 7.62 6.47 29.38
CA ILE A 89 6.62 5.63 28.70
C ILE A 89 5.88 4.77 29.73
N GLU A 90 5.60 5.38 30.89
CA GLU A 90 4.79 4.78 31.94
C GLU A 90 3.40 4.42 31.43
N LYS A 91 2.81 3.38 32.02
CA LYS A 91 1.54 2.79 31.59
C LYS A 91 0.40 3.81 31.45
N ASP A 92 0.33 4.78 32.36
CA ASP A 92 -0.73 5.79 32.41
C ASP A 92 -0.56 6.89 31.35
N SER A 93 0.61 6.97 30.71
CA SER A 93 0.84 7.88 29.59
C SER A 93 0.45 7.29 28.24
N ARG A 94 0.19 5.97 28.17
CA ARG A 94 -0.04 5.26 26.91
C ARG A 94 -1.49 5.37 26.45
N ILE A 95 -1.68 5.79 25.20
CA ILE A 95 -2.98 5.87 24.54
C ILE A 95 -2.98 4.88 23.37
N PRO A 96 -3.73 3.77 23.47
CA PRO A 96 -3.88 2.80 22.40
C PRO A 96 -4.26 3.40 21.05
N LEU A 97 -3.61 2.95 19.97
CA LEU A 97 -3.98 3.31 18.60
C LEU A 97 -4.89 2.28 17.93
N THR A 98 -5.11 1.15 18.59
CA THR A 98 -5.90 0.04 18.08
C THR A 98 -6.54 -0.73 19.23
N ASP A 99 -7.71 -1.31 18.95
CA ASP A 99 -8.40 -2.19 19.89
C ASP A 99 -7.90 -3.64 19.82
N HIS A 100 -7.04 -3.97 18.85
CA HIS A 100 -6.51 -5.31 18.70
C HIS A 100 -5.67 -5.70 19.94
N PRO A 101 -6.00 -6.78 20.68
CA PRO A 101 -5.43 -7.05 22.00
C PRO A 101 -3.89 -7.09 22.06
N ILE A 102 -3.27 -7.69 21.04
CA ILE A 102 -1.80 -7.79 20.93
C ILE A 102 -1.18 -6.43 20.60
N TYR A 103 -1.62 -5.78 19.52
CA TYR A 103 -1.06 -4.51 19.07
C TYR A 103 -1.36 -3.36 20.03
N LYS A 104 -2.49 -3.38 20.74
CA LYS A 104 -2.87 -2.38 21.75
C LYS A 104 -1.79 -2.18 22.83
N LYS A 105 -1.07 -3.24 23.18
CA LYS A 105 0.01 -3.18 24.17
C LYS A 105 1.37 -2.80 23.59
N ARG A 106 1.57 -2.98 22.28
CA ARG A 106 2.86 -2.82 21.61
C ARG A 106 2.96 -1.56 20.76
N VAL A 107 1.84 -1.02 20.29
CA VAL A 107 1.78 0.14 19.40
C VAL A 107 0.74 1.11 19.95
N PHE A 108 1.22 2.26 20.42
CA PHE A 108 0.39 3.28 21.06
C PHE A 108 0.98 4.67 20.80
N THR A 109 0.18 5.70 21.06
CA THR A 109 0.67 7.07 21.18
C THR A 109 0.76 7.45 22.66
N LEU A 110 1.25 8.65 22.98
CA LEU A 110 1.36 9.11 24.35
C LEU A 110 0.47 10.32 24.61
N ARG A 111 0.28 10.66 25.88
CA ARG A 111 -0.35 11.93 26.27
C ARG A 111 0.44 13.14 25.73
N HIS A 112 -0.27 14.23 25.49
CA HIS A 112 0.28 15.45 24.88
C HIS A 112 1.37 16.16 25.71
N ASP A 113 1.38 15.95 27.03
CA ASP A 113 2.35 16.52 27.97
C ASP A 113 3.70 15.79 27.95
N VAL A 114 3.76 14.56 27.42
CA VAL A 114 5.02 13.87 27.15
C VAL A 114 5.67 14.50 25.92
N GLN A 115 6.97 14.83 25.99
CA GLN A 115 7.66 15.51 24.89
C GLN A 115 8.96 14.81 24.49
N PHE A 116 9.26 14.73 23.19
CA PHE A 116 10.51 14.17 22.66
C PHE A 116 11.30 15.22 21.90
N LYS A 117 12.64 15.14 21.95
CA LYS A 117 13.51 15.97 21.11
C LYS A 117 13.57 15.35 19.71
N GLY A 118 12.92 15.98 18.74
CA GLY A 118 13.05 15.69 17.32
C GLY A 118 14.11 16.55 16.63
N GLN A 119 14.22 16.43 15.32
CA GLN A 119 15.16 17.22 14.50
C GLN A 119 14.83 18.72 14.50
N HIS A 120 13.54 19.07 14.56
CA HIS A 120 13.04 20.46 14.48
C HIS A 120 12.48 21.00 15.81
N GLY A 121 12.89 20.43 16.95
CA GLY A 121 12.48 20.87 18.28
C GLY A 121 11.73 19.81 19.07
N LEU A 122 10.87 20.25 19.99
CA LEU A 122 10.10 19.36 20.86
C LEU A 122 8.84 18.86 20.14
N ILE A 123 8.62 17.55 20.18
CA ILE A 123 7.47 16.87 19.60
C ILE A 123 6.60 16.34 20.73
N SER A 124 5.31 16.71 20.72
CA SER A 124 4.33 16.24 21.70
C SER A 124 4.02 14.74 21.53
N GLY A 125 3.68 14.08 22.63
CA GLY A 125 3.44 12.64 22.71
C GLY A 125 2.27 12.17 21.85
N ASP A 126 1.26 13.01 21.61
CA ASP A 126 0.11 12.70 20.76
C ASP A 126 0.46 12.72 19.25
N LYS A 127 1.62 13.29 18.91
CA LYS A 127 2.17 13.37 17.55
C LYS A 127 3.15 12.24 17.23
N VAL A 128 3.42 11.33 18.16
CA VAL A 128 4.31 10.19 17.94
C VAL A 128 3.58 8.86 18.05
N VAL A 129 4.16 7.84 17.42
CA VAL A 129 3.86 6.43 17.65
C VAL A 129 5.03 5.82 18.40
N VAL A 130 4.71 5.08 19.44
CA VAL A 130 5.65 4.24 20.18
C VAL A 130 5.38 2.79 19.81
N LYS A 131 6.43 2.10 19.36
CA LYS A 131 6.41 0.66 19.08
C LYS A 131 7.37 -0.06 20.01
N LEU A 132 6.84 -1.03 20.75
CA LEU A 132 7.61 -1.93 21.61
C LEU A 132 8.00 -3.19 20.85
N VAL A 133 9.29 -3.52 20.89
CA VAL A 133 9.86 -4.69 20.21
C VAL A 133 10.57 -5.61 21.19
N ASP A 134 10.66 -6.88 20.83
CA ASP A 134 11.39 -7.90 21.58
C ASP A 134 12.87 -7.87 21.19
N LEU A 135 13.75 -7.57 22.14
CA LEU A 135 15.19 -7.52 21.92
C LEU A 135 15.82 -8.90 21.72
N GLY A 136 15.09 -9.98 22.01
CA GLY A 136 15.51 -11.34 21.67
C GLY A 136 15.46 -11.65 20.17
N GLN A 137 14.80 -10.81 19.37
CA GLN A 137 14.75 -10.98 17.92
C GLN A 137 15.88 -10.20 17.25
N ALA A 138 16.75 -10.90 16.52
CA ALA A 138 17.86 -10.32 15.76
C ALA A 138 17.42 -9.18 14.81
N THR A 139 16.19 -9.23 14.32
CA THR A 139 15.62 -8.27 13.36
C THR A 139 15.00 -7.03 14.01
N ALA A 140 14.97 -6.94 15.35
CA ALA A 140 14.27 -5.86 16.05
C ALA A 140 14.83 -4.47 15.72
N SER A 141 16.12 -4.36 15.43
CA SER A 141 16.80 -3.09 15.08
C SER A 141 16.59 -2.67 13.63
N CYS A 142 16.16 -3.57 12.75
CA CYS A 142 16.02 -3.29 11.32
C CYS A 142 15.05 -2.15 11.01
N GLU A 143 13.93 -2.07 11.75
CA GLU A 143 12.97 -0.97 11.56
C GLU A 143 13.57 0.39 11.92
N VAL A 144 14.40 0.46 12.97
CA VAL A 144 15.04 1.72 13.36
C VAL A 144 16.00 2.17 12.28
N VAL A 145 16.84 1.27 11.77
CA VAL A 145 17.80 1.57 10.70
C VAL A 145 17.06 2.00 9.43
N ALA A 146 16.01 1.28 9.04
CA ALA A 146 15.20 1.64 7.88
C ALA A 146 14.52 3.01 8.04
N LEU A 147 13.92 3.29 9.20
CA LEU A 147 13.28 4.58 9.48
C LEU A 147 14.29 5.73 9.46
N GLN A 148 15.49 5.53 10.01
CA GLN A 148 16.57 6.54 10.02
C GLN A 148 17.06 6.88 8.61
N LYS A 149 17.16 5.87 7.75
CA LYS A 149 17.82 5.99 6.44
C LYS A 149 16.86 6.41 5.32
N TYR A 150 15.63 5.93 5.37
CA TYR A 150 14.68 6.01 4.24
C TYR A 150 13.46 6.87 4.53
N THR A 151 13.32 7.39 5.75
CA THR A 151 12.16 8.20 6.14
C THR A 151 12.57 9.41 6.94
N THR A 152 11.70 10.42 6.96
CA THR A 152 11.79 11.55 7.89
C THR A 152 10.97 11.31 9.17
N MET A 153 10.39 10.12 9.33
CA MET A 153 9.51 9.80 10.45
C MET A 153 10.26 9.39 11.71
N PHE A 154 11.54 9.02 11.63
CA PHE A 154 12.29 8.60 12.81
C PHE A 154 12.46 9.76 13.80
N VAL A 155 12.05 9.54 15.06
CA VAL A 155 12.30 10.50 16.14
C VAL A 155 13.45 10.01 17.01
N THR A 156 13.30 8.86 17.66
CA THR A 156 14.35 8.29 18.51
C THR A 156 14.10 6.80 18.80
N SER A 157 15.11 6.12 19.36
CA SER A 157 15.03 4.74 19.84
C SER A 157 15.74 4.59 21.18
N GLY A 158 15.39 3.54 21.92
CA GLY A 158 15.95 3.26 23.24
C GLY A 158 15.37 1.99 23.83
N PHE A 159 15.43 1.83 25.14
CA PHE A 159 14.81 0.71 25.83
C PHE A 159 13.85 1.20 26.91
N MET A 160 13.04 0.29 27.40
CA MET A 160 12.30 0.46 28.65
C MET A 160 12.24 -0.85 29.41
N MET A 161 12.02 -0.77 30.71
CA MET A 161 11.74 -1.92 31.56
C MET A 161 10.23 -2.06 31.76
N GLU A 162 9.67 -3.22 31.46
CA GLU A 162 8.27 -3.57 31.73
C GLU A 162 8.23 -4.93 32.41
N ASP A 163 7.73 -4.99 33.65
CA ASP A 163 7.69 -6.21 34.47
C ASP A 163 9.07 -6.90 34.58
N ASN A 164 10.13 -6.11 34.79
CA ASN A 164 11.55 -6.54 34.78
C ASN A 164 12.05 -7.12 33.44
N VAL A 165 11.29 -6.99 32.36
CA VAL A 165 11.70 -7.38 31.02
C VAL A 165 12.11 -6.15 30.23
N LYS A 166 13.34 -6.16 29.72
CA LYS A 166 13.84 -5.11 28.83
C LYS A 166 13.18 -5.22 27.45
N LYS A 167 12.54 -4.14 27.01
CA LYS A 167 11.92 -4.01 25.68
C LYS A 167 12.63 -2.94 24.87
N GLY A 168 12.73 -3.15 23.56
CA GLY A 168 13.17 -2.12 22.64
C GLY A 168 12.02 -1.14 22.39
N VAL A 169 12.35 0.14 22.27
CA VAL A 169 11.41 1.23 22.04
C VAL A 169 11.80 1.93 20.75
N ILE A 170 10.85 2.02 19.82
CA ILE A 170 10.93 2.83 18.61
C ILE A 170 9.93 3.97 18.75
N ILE A 171 10.38 5.20 18.55
CA ILE A 171 9.53 6.39 18.54
C ILE A 171 9.64 7.04 17.17
N SER A 172 8.51 7.14 16.48
CA SER A 172 8.39 7.76 15.16
C SER A 172 7.27 8.79 15.15
N LEU A 173 7.30 9.71 14.19
CA LEU A 173 6.18 10.60 13.92
C LEU A 173 4.95 9.77 13.57
N ARG A 174 3.80 10.17 14.10
CA ARG A 174 2.53 9.58 13.72
C ARG A 174 2.21 9.98 12.28
N ALA A 175 2.09 8.98 11.41
CA ALA A 175 1.61 9.19 10.05
C ALA A 175 0.22 9.87 10.08
N PRO A 176 0.01 10.92 9.28
CA PRO A 176 -1.29 11.58 9.20
C PRO A 176 -2.32 10.64 8.58
N GLY A 177 -3.58 10.79 9.02
CA GLY A 177 -4.70 10.05 8.44
C GLY A 177 -4.96 8.69 9.06
N GLU A 178 -5.68 7.85 8.32
CA GLU A 178 -6.12 6.53 8.73
C GLU A 178 -6.19 5.58 7.51
N PRO A 179 -6.20 4.25 7.70
CA PRO A 179 -6.39 3.30 6.60
C PRO A 179 -7.56 3.71 5.70
N LEU A 180 -7.38 3.64 4.37
CA LEU A 180 -8.35 4.16 3.39
C LEU A 180 -9.80 3.74 3.70
N HIS A 181 -10.01 2.47 4.04
CA HIS A 181 -11.34 1.89 4.34
C HIS A 181 -11.99 2.41 5.64
N LYS A 182 -11.23 3.10 6.49
CA LYS A 182 -11.72 3.75 7.71
C LYS A 182 -12.01 5.23 7.52
N THR A 183 -11.48 5.86 6.46
CA THR A 183 -11.72 7.28 6.16
C THR A 183 -13.21 7.60 6.04
N GLN A 184 -13.59 8.80 6.47
CA GLN A 184 -14.97 9.28 6.34
C GLN A 184 -15.41 9.31 4.87
N LYS A 185 -14.53 9.80 3.97
CA LYS A 185 -14.77 9.82 2.52
C LYS A 185 -15.09 8.42 1.99
N TRP A 186 -14.33 7.40 2.39
CA TRP A 186 -14.63 6.01 2.02
C TRP A 186 -15.99 5.56 2.55
N LYS A 187 -16.30 5.82 3.82
CA LYS A 187 -17.59 5.41 4.42
C LYS A 187 -18.77 6.05 3.67
N GLU A 188 -18.67 7.33 3.32
CA GLU A 188 -19.68 8.06 2.57
C GLU A 188 -19.87 7.49 1.16
N GLN A 189 -18.76 7.30 0.42
CA GLN A 189 -18.79 6.71 -0.91
C GLN A 189 -19.31 5.26 -0.88
N TRP A 190 -18.94 4.48 0.14
CA TRP A 190 -19.42 3.12 0.31
C TRP A 190 -20.94 3.08 0.57
N ARG A 191 -21.46 3.99 1.40
CA ARG A 191 -22.91 4.12 1.62
C ARG A 191 -23.61 4.54 0.34
N ALA A 192 -23.14 5.58 -0.34
CA ALA A 192 -23.71 6.08 -1.59
C ALA A 192 -23.73 4.98 -2.68
N TRP A 193 -22.68 4.17 -2.72
CA TRP A 193 -22.59 3.03 -3.60
C TRP A 193 -23.63 1.95 -3.30
N GLY A 194 -23.97 1.71 -2.03
CA GLY A 194 -25.06 0.81 -1.65
C GLY A 194 -26.42 1.18 -2.24
N TYR A 195 -26.61 2.43 -2.68
CA TYR A 195 -27.86 2.97 -3.23
C TYR A 195 -27.79 3.35 -4.72
N SER A 196 -26.62 3.38 -5.35
CA SER A 196 -26.45 3.82 -6.75
C SER A 196 -25.24 3.16 -7.45
N ASP A 197 -25.26 3.10 -8.79
CA ASP A 197 -24.12 2.63 -9.61
C ASP A 197 -22.96 3.67 -9.68
N GLU A 198 -23.07 4.80 -8.97
CA GLU A 198 -22.16 5.95 -9.04
C GLU A 198 -21.01 5.93 -8.00
N GLY A 199 -20.90 4.86 -7.20
CA GLY A 199 -19.93 4.79 -6.12
C GLY A 199 -18.47 4.84 -6.60
N GLN A 200 -17.68 5.76 -6.03
CA GLN A 200 -16.29 5.99 -6.44
C GLN A 200 -15.26 5.06 -5.78
N ILE A 201 -15.72 4.05 -5.05
CA ILE A 201 -14.83 3.16 -4.27
C ILE A 201 -13.74 2.50 -5.13
N PRO A 202 -14.05 1.89 -6.30
CA PRO A 202 -13.01 1.34 -7.17
C PRO A 202 -12.00 2.41 -7.60
N GLN A 203 -12.48 3.59 -7.99
CA GLN A 203 -11.62 4.69 -8.44
C GLN A 203 -10.72 5.20 -7.31
N MET A 204 -11.20 5.25 -6.06
CA MET A 204 -10.37 5.60 -4.91
C MET A 204 -9.26 4.59 -4.66
N VAL A 205 -9.55 3.29 -4.81
CA VAL A 205 -8.52 2.22 -4.69
C VAL A 205 -7.52 2.33 -5.83
N ASP A 206 -7.96 2.53 -7.06
CA ASP A 206 -7.10 2.63 -8.24
C ASP A 206 -6.19 3.87 -8.17
N GLN A 207 -6.73 5.02 -7.73
CA GLN A 207 -5.96 6.24 -7.50
C GLN A 207 -4.89 6.06 -6.42
N LEU A 208 -5.23 5.40 -5.31
CA LEU A 208 -4.26 5.09 -4.26
C LEU A 208 -3.19 4.12 -4.79
N ALA A 209 -3.60 3.08 -5.53
CA ALA A 209 -2.70 2.11 -6.11
C ALA A 209 -1.67 2.78 -7.03
N GLU A 210 -2.10 3.70 -7.88
CA GLU A 210 -1.20 4.47 -8.76
C GLU A 210 -0.19 5.29 -7.96
N LYS A 211 -0.65 6.04 -6.95
CA LYS A 211 0.24 6.85 -6.11
C LYS A 211 1.29 5.98 -5.38
N VAL A 212 0.86 4.85 -4.81
CA VAL A 212 1.76 3.92 -4.12
C VAL A 212 2.73 3.28 -5.13
N ARG A 213 2.25 2.90 -6.32
CA ARG A 213 3.08 2.30 -7.38
C ARG A 213 4.22 3.23 -7.79
N VAL A 214 3.90 4.48 -8.09
CA VAL A 214 4.87 5.52 -8.45
C VAL A 214 5.87 5.73 -7.32
N HIS A 215 5.41 5.95 -6.08
CA HIS A 215 6.29 6.16 -4.94
C HIS A 215 7.24 4.99 -4.66
N VAL A 216 6.73 3.75 -4.69
CA VAL A 216 7.58 2.56 -4.44
C VAL A 216 8.64 2.42 -5.53
N TYR A 217 8.31 2.66 -6.79
CA TYR A 217 9.29 2.58 -7.87
C TYR A 217 10.31 3.72 -7.80
N ASP A 218 9.84 4.98 -7.86
CA ASP A 218 10.69 6.14 -8.06
C ASP A 218 11.49 6.49 -6.79
N GLU A 219 10.83 6.49 -5.62
CA GLU A 219 11.49 6.89 -4.38
C GLU A 219 12.19 5.73 -3.70
N LEU A 220 11.55 4.57 -3.53
CA LEU A 220 12.17 3.48 -2.77
C LEU A 220 13.15 2.67 -3.61
N ILE A 221 12.74 2.21 -4.80
CA ILE A 221 13.55 1.31 -5.61
C ILE A 221 14.66 2.07 -6.34
N VAL A 222 14.30 3.08 -7.15
CA VAL A 222 15.26 3.80 -8.01
C VAL A 222 16.23 4.62 -7.17
N LYS A 223 15.71 5.40 -6.21
CA LYS A 223 16.53 6.32 -5.42
C LYS A 223 17.18 5.67 -4.20
N HIS A 224 16.50 4.78 -3.50
CA HIS A 224 17.00 4.20 -2.24
C HIS A 224 17.50 2.75 -2.35
N GLY A 225 17.29 2.07 -3.48
CA GLY A 225 17.73 0.69 -3.66
C GLY A 225 17.01 -0.30 -2.75
N ILE A 226 15.78 0.02 -2.34
CA ILE A 226 14.95 -0.83 -1.48
C ILE A 226 13.53 -0.97 -2.03
N VAL A 227 12.82 -2.01 -1.61
CA VAL A 227 11.40 -2.18 -1.89
C VAL A 227 10.64 -2.44 -0.60
N HIS A 228 9.51 -1.75 -0.44
CA HIS A 228 8.54 -2.06 0.60
C HIS A 228 7.50 -3.04 0.05
N VAL A 229 7.45 -4.24 0.61
CA VAL A 229 6.59 -5.32 0.11
C VAL A 229 5.30 -5.44 0.90
N ASP A 230 5.20 -4.83 2.08
CA ASP A 230 3.95 -4.80 2.86
C ASP A 230 3.08 -3.59 2.52
N LEU A 231 2.38 -3.72 1.40
CA LEU A 231 1.45 -2.71 0.88
C LEU A 231 0.03 -2.93 1.41
N SER A 232 -0.14 -3.45 2.62
CA SER A 232 -1.46 -3.62 3.24
C SER A 232 -2.17 -2.29 3.42
N SER A 233 -3.50 -2.31 3.39
CA SER A 233 -4.29 -1.11 3.69
C SER A 233 -4.05 -0.53 5.10
N LEU A 234 -3.52 -1.33 6.03
CA LEU A 234 -3.19 -0.88 7.39
C LEU A 234 -1.87 -0.12 7.45
N ASN A 235 -0.97 -0.40 6.50
CA ASN A 235 0.34 0.24 6.38
C ASN A 235 0.35 1.42 5.41
N LEU A 236 -0.84 1.86 4.98
CA LEU A 236 -1.07 2.98 4.08
C LEU A 236 -2.15 3.92 4.66
N PRO A 237 -1.90 4.58 5.80
CA PRO A 237 -2.75 5.69 6.24
C PRO A 237 -2.87 6.76 5.15
N VAL A 238 -4.09 7.22 4.94
CA VAL A 238 -4.46 8.25 3.96
C VAL A 238 -5.04 9.45 4.71
N ASN A 239 -4.53 10.64 4.43
CA ASN A 239 -4.99 11.88 5.04
C ASN A 239 -6.25 12.43 4.32
N THR A 240 -6.74 13.59 4.78
CA THR A 240 -7.93 14.25 4.22
C THR A 240 -7.76 14.68 2.76
N ASP A 241 -6.52 14.92 2.33
CA ASP A 241 -6.18 15.36 0.97
C ASP A 241 -6.05 14.17 0.01
N GLY A 242 -6.14 12.94 0.53
CA GLY A 242 -5.92 11.72 -0.26
C GLY A 242 -4.44 11.43 -0.50
N GLU A 243 -3.54 12.04 0.26
CA GLU A 243 -2.13 11.68 0.32
C GLU A 243 -1.91 10.53 1.30
N PHE A 244 -1.02 9.62 0.94
CA PHE A 244 -0.72 8.45 1.77
C PHE A 244 0.64 8.60 2.44
N THR A 245 0.83 7.86 3.53
CA THR A 245 2.15 7.69 4.15
C THR A 245 2.39 6.20 4.31
N LEU A 246 3.52 5.72 3.83
CA LEU A 246 3.93 4.33 4.06
C LEU A 246 4.45 4.20 5.49
N ILE A 247 4.05 3.14 6.19
CA ILE A 247 4.49 2.84 7.57
C ILE A 247 4.89 1.37 7.69
N ASP A 248 5.41 1.00 8.86
CA ASP A 248 5.84 -0.37 9.21
C ASP A 248 7.06 -0.86 8.41
N PHE A 249 8.17 -0.13 8.56
CA PHE A 249 9.45 -0.38 7.91
C PHE A 249 10.25 -1.54 8.55
N GLY A 250 9.61 -2.33 9.42
CA GLY A 250 10.24 -3.46 10.10
C GLY A 250 10.36 -4.70 9.22
N HIS A 251 11.11 -5.70 9.69
CA HIS A 251 11.09 -7.01 9.04
C HIS A 251 9.71 -7.66 9.22
N PRO A 252 9.09 -8.21 8.17
CA PRO A 252 9.62 -8.50 6.83
C PRO A 252 9.15 -7.54 5.72
N SER A 253 8.85 -6.29 6.04
CA SER A 253 8.24 -5.35 5.09
C SER A 253 9.21 -4.77 4.07
N ILE A 254 10.53 -4.80 4.31
CA ILE A 254 11.53 -4.11 3.48
C ILE A 254 12.67 -5.03 3.08
N TYR A 255 13.07 -4.90 1.81
CA TYR A 255 14.18 -5.63 1.21
C TYR A 255 15.04 -4.70 0.36
N HIS A 256 16.35 -4.99 0.30
CA HIS A 256 17.20 -4.40 -0.74
C HIS A 256 16.87 -4.98 -2.10
N VAL A 257 17.04 -4.18 -3.15
CA VAL A 257 16.99 -4.68 -4.54
C VAL A 257 18.38 -5.07 -5.02
N ARG A 258 18.48 -6.17 -5.78
CA ARG A 258 19.73 -6.61 -6.44
C ARG A 258 20.05 -5.75 -7.66
N ARG A 259 19.01 -5.25 -8.32
CA ARG A 259 19.05 -4.33 -9.45
C ARG A 259 17.75 -3.54 -9.49
N VAL A 260 17.75 -2.40 -10.16
CA VAL A 260 16.51 -1.70 -10.50
C VAL A 260 15.76 -2.55 -11.56
N PRO A 261 14.50 -2.96 -11.31
CA PRO A 261 13.66 -3.61 -12.30
C PRO A 261 13.28 -2.66 -13.43
N THR A 262 12.97 -3.20 -14.61
CA THR A 262 12.28 -2.38 -15.63
C THR A 262 10.91 -1.97 -15.11
N ARG A 263 10.31 -0.95 -15.73
CA ARG A 263 9.00 -0.48 -15.30
C ARG A 263 7.94 -1.57 -15.44
N GLU A 264 8.01 -2.34 -16.52
CA GLU A 264 7.10 -3.44 -16.82
C GLU A 264 7.24 -4.59 -15.80
N GLU A 265 8.49 -4.97 -15.45
CA GLU A 265 8.75 -5.98 -14.42
C GLU A 265 8.18 -5.56 -13.06
N PHE A 266 8.37 -4.30 -12.69
CA PHE A 266 7.85 -3.76 -11.44
C PHE A 266 6.33 -3.66 -11.45
N ASP A 267 5.72 -3.12 -12.50
CA ASP A 267 4.26 -2.94 -12.57
C ASP A 267 3.55 -4.30 -12.52
N ALA A 268 4.09 -5.32 -13.20
CA ALA A 268 3.56 -6.68 -13.13
C ALA A 268 3.66 -7.30 -11.73
N TRP A 269 4.77 -7.07 -11.01
CA TRP A 269 4.95 -7.49 -9.63
C TRP A 269 4.01 -6.72 -8.68
N PHE A 270 3.93 -5.40 -8.83
CA PHE A 270 3.12 -4.51 -8.01
C PHE A 270 1.64 -4.89 -8.10
N GLU A 271 1.11 -5.10 -9.30
CA GLU A 271 -0.29 -5.48 -9.49
C GLU A 271 -0.64 -6.79 -8.81
N GLN A 272 0.22 -7.80 -8.90
CA GLN A 272 0.04 -9.06 -8.19
C GLN A 272 0.06 -8.85 -6.67
N ARG A 273 1.04 -8.08 -6.18
CA ARG A 273 1.22 -7.81 -4.75
C ARG A 273 0.07 -7.00 -4.17
N TRP A 274 -0.37 -5.96 -4.88
CA TRP A 274 -1.48 -5.11 -4.52
C TRP A 274 -2.78 -5.91 -4.46
N ARG A 275 -3.09 -6.68 -5.50
CA ARG A 275 -4.29 -7.54 -5.53
C ARG A 275 -4.30 -8.55 -4.39
N HIS A 276 -3.16 -9.15 -4.08
CA HIS A 276 -3.04 -10.03 -2.92
C HIS A 276 -3.34 -9.24 -1.64
N MET A 277 -2.64 -8.14 -1.37
CA MET A 277 -2.81 -7.41 -0.10
C MET A 277 -4.14 -6.71 0.09
N TRP A 278 -4.81 -6.40 -1.00
CA TRP A 278 -6.11 -5.74 -1.02
C TRP A 278 -7.24 -6.69 -1.36
N ASN A 279 -6.99 -8.01 -1.45
CA ASN A 279 -7.98 -8.99 -1.90
C ASN A 279 -9.29 -8.89 -1.12
N TRP A 280 -9.24 -8.72 0.20
CA TRP A 280 -10.45 -8.59 1.01
C TRP A 280 -11.29 -7.34 0.66
N VAL A 281 -10.64 -6.23 0.27
CA VAL A 281 -11.30 -5.01 -0.23
C VAL A 281 -11.90 -5.29 -1.60
N LEU A 282 -11.10 -5.86 -2.50
CA LEU A 282 -11.49 -6.15 -3.89
C LEU A 282 -12.64 -7.15 -3.97
N VAL A 283 -12.63 -8.20 -3.14
CA VAL A 283 -13.73 -9.17 -3.02
C VAL A 283 -15.00 -8.50 -2.50
N ARG A 284 -14.89 -7.61 -1.50
CA ARG A 284 -16.04 -6.84 -1.01
C ARG A 284 -16.62 -5.92 -2.09
N ILE A 285 -15.75 -5.30 -2.89
CA ILE A 285 -16.14 -4.49 -4.05
C ILE A 285 -16.89 -5.36 -5.07
N ALA A 286 -16.32 -6.50 -5.48
CA ALA A 286 -16.92 -7.41 -6.45
C ALA A 286 -18.28 -7.98 -5.98
N ALA A 287 -18.37 -8.39 -4.71
CA ALA A 287 -19.61 -8.90 -4.12
C ALA A 287 -20.73 -7.86 -4.11
N SER A 288 -20.38 -6.59 -3.87
CA SER A 288 -21.33 -5.47 -3.88
C SER A 288 -21.89 -5.22 -5.29
N ARG A 289 -21.02 -5.25 -6.32
CA ARG A 289 -21.45 -5.17 -7.74
C ARG A 289 -22.41 -6.29 -8.13
N LYS A 290 -22.13 -7.53 -7.71
CA LYS A 290 -23.01 -8.68 -8.00
C LYS A 290 -24.40 -8.52 -7.39
N LYS A 291 -24.49 -8.03 -6.15
CA LYS A 291 -25.77 -7.75 -5.47
C LYS A 291 -26.57 -6.65 -6.19
N GLN A 292 -25.91 -5.58 -6.63
CA GLN A 292 -26.54 -4.51 -7.41
C GLN A 292 -27.10 -5.03 -8.74
N ALA A 293 -26.29 -5.76 -9.52
CA ALA A 293 -26.72 -6.33 -10.80
C ALA A 293 -27.96 -7.23 -10.63
N GLN A 294 -28.01 -8.04 -9.56
CA GLN A 294 -29.15 -8.88 -9.23
C GLN A 294 -30.40 -8.07 -8.83
N ALA A 295 -30.24 -6.99 -8.06
CA ALA A 295 -31.33 -6.09 -7.68
C ALA A 295 -31.92 -5.36 -8.88
N THR A 296 -31.08 -4.82 -9.76
CA THR A 296 -31.50 -4.16 -11.01
C THR A 296 -32.25 -5.12 -11.93
N HIS A 297 -31.78 -6.37 -12.06
CA HIS A 297 -32.47 -7.41 -12.83
C HIS A 297 -33.84 -7.75 -12.23
N ARG A 298 -33.97 -7.90 -10.90
CA ARG A 298 -35.26 -8.14 -10.22
C ARG A 298 -36.23 -6.99 -10.43
N ASN A 299 -35.79 -5.74 -10.29
CA ASN A 299 -36.64 -4.55 -10.49
C ASN A 299 -37.14 -4.42 -11.94
N ARG A 300 -36.30 -4.72 -12.93
CA ARG A 300 -36.72 -4.78 -14.35
C ARG A 300 -37.79 -5.85 -14.58
N ASN A 301 -37.64 -7.03 -13.98
CA ASN A 301 -38.62 -8.10 -14.11
C ASN A 301 -39.93 -7.82 -13.37
N MET A 302 -39.90 -7.14 -12.22
CA MET A 302 -41.12 -6.68 -11.54
C MET A 302 -41.89 -5.64 -12.39
N LYS A 303 -41.20 -4.63 -12.95
CA LYS A 303 -41.84 -3.65 -13.83
C LYS A 303 -42.49 -4.27 -15.07
N ARG A 304 -41.95 -5.38 -15.60
CA ARG A 304 -42.54 -6.12 -16.73
C ARG A 304 -43.77 -6.95 -16.36
N ARG A 305 -43.95 -7.30 -15.08
CA ARG A 305 -45.06 -8.13 -14.58
C ARG A 305 -46.25 -7.30 -14.08
N LEU A 306 -46.09 -5.99 -13.91
CA LEU A 306 -47.24 -5.13 -13.65
C LEU A 306 -48.12 -5.11 -14.91
N PRO A 307 -49.43 -5.39 -14.78
CA PRO A 307 -50.33 -5.36 -15.92
C PRO A 307 -50.22 -3.98 -16.56
N ARG A 308 -50.00 -3.94 -17.88
CA ARG A 308 -50.16 -2.71 -18.64
C ARG A 308 -51.62 -2.33 -18.45
N GLY A 309 -51.87 -1.27 -17.67
CA GLY A 309 -53.22 -0.76 -17.51
C GLY A 309 -53.78 -0.55 -18.91
N GLU A 310 -54.83 -1.29 -19.24
CA GLU A 310 -55.63 -1.06 -20.42
C GLU A 310 -56.30 0.30 -20.19
N SER A 311 -55.82 1.30 -20.93
CA SER A 311 -56.42 2.62 -21.04
C SER A 311 -56.98 2.77 -22.44
#